data_AF-A0A423X7L7-F1
#
_entry.id   AF-A0A423X7L7-F1
#
_cell.length_a   1.000
_cell.length_b   1.000
_cell.length_c   1.000
_cell.angle_alpha   90.00
_cell.angle_beta   90.00
_cell.angle_gamma   90.00
#
_symmetry.space_group_name_H-M   'P 1'
#
loop_
_entity.id
_entity.type
_entity.pdbx_description
1 polymer ?
#
loop_
_entity_poly.entity_id
_entity_poly.type
_entity_poly.pdbx_seq_one_letter_code
_entity_poly.pdbx_strand_id
1 'polypeptide(L)'
;MALDNYYHNKIEAMKLEILKGQAVLRRLEAQRNDYNSRVRLLREELGLLQQPGSYVGEVVKVMSTKKVLVKVHPEGKYVVDVSDSVDITKLTVGKRVTLLSDSYKLEKILPSSVDPLVSLMMVEKVPDSTYDMIGGLDQQIKEIKEVIELGLKHPELFESLGIAQPKGVLLYGPPGTGKTLLARAVAHHTDCKFIRVSGSELVQKYIGEGSRMVRELFVMAREHAPSIIFMDEIDSIGSSRVEGSSGGDSEVQRTMLELLNQLDGFEPTKNIKVIMATNRLDILDPALLRPGRIDRKIEFPPPSIEARADILRIHSRKMNLTRGLNLTKIAEKMNGCSGAELKGVCTEAGMYALRERRVHVTQEDFELATAKILNKHDGSKEVSLQRLFK
;
A
#
# COMPACT_ATOMS: atom_id res chain seq x y z
N MET A 1 -41.20 80.79 -26.60
CA MET A 1 -41.00 80.37 -25.18
C MET A 1 -41.47 78.94 -24.91
N ALA A 2 -42.78 78.62 -24.95
CA ALA A 2 -43.24 77.24 -24.66
C ALA A 2 -42.80 76.21 -25.73
N LEU A 3 -42.81 76.60 -27.01
CA LEU A 3 -42.39 75.75 -28.12
C LEU A 3 -40.87 75.47 -28.11
N ASP A 4 -40.07 76.50 -27.81
CA ASP A 4 -38.60 76.38 -27.73
C ASP A 4 -38.17 75.45 -26.59
N ASN A 5 -38.81 75.56 -25.41
CA ASN A 5 -38.58 74.65 -24.30
C ASN A 5 -38.98 73.20 -24.64
N TYR A 6 -40.05 73.00 -25.41
CA TYR A 6 -40.44 71.66 -25.86
C TYR A 6 -39.40 71.03 -26.78
N TYR A 7 -38.89 71.77 -27.78
CA TYR A 7 -37.83 71.27 -28.65
C TYR A 7 -36.50 71.08 -27.90
N HIS A 8 -36.17 71.94 -26.94
CA HIS A 8 -34.97 71.79 -26.11
C HIS A 8 -35.02 70.52 -25.27
N ASN A 9 -36.13 70.29 -24.56
CA ASN A 9 -36.36 69.06 -23.79
C ASN A 9 -36.35 67.81 -24.69
N LYS A 10 -36.88 67.90 -25.91
CA LYS A 10 -36.86 66.79 -26.88
C LYS A 10 -35.45 66.49 -27.40
N ILE A 11 -34.62 67.51 -27.61
CA ILE A 11 -33.20 67.36 -27.98
C ILE A 11 -32.42 66.74 -26.82
N GLU A 12 -32.65 67.17 -25.57
CA GLU A 12 -32.01 66.57 -24.39
C GLU A 12 -32.42 65.11 -24.19
N ALA A 13 -33.70 64.78 -24.37
CA ALA A 13 -34.18 63.41 -24.32
C ALA A 13 -33.51 62.53 -25.38
N MET A 14 -33.41 63.00 -26.63
CA MET A 14 -32.72 62.28 -27.70
C MET A 14 -31.21 62.12 -27.41
N LYS A 15 -30.55 63.15 -26.86
CA LYS A 15 -29.14 63.05 -26.44
C LYS A 15 -28.94 62.00 -25.35
N LEU A 16 -29.86 61.90 -24.41
CA LEU A 16 -29.84 60.91 -23.33
C LEU A 16 -30.08 59.49 -23.85
N GLU A 17 -30.94 59.32 -24.86
CA GLU A 17 -31.10 58.05 -25.58
C GLU A 17 -29.83 57.64 -26.34
N ILE A 18 -29.18 58.58 -27.03
CA ILE A 18 -27.90 58.32 -27.71
C ILE A 18 -26.83 57.89 -26.70
N LEU A 19 -26.72 58.55 -25.54
CA LEU A 19 -25.79 58.18 -24.48
C LEU A 19 -26.06 56.79 -23.91
N LYS A 20 -27.33 56.44 -23.67
CA LYS A 20 -27.73 55.09 -23.25
C LYS A 20 -27.38 54.05 -24.31
N GLY A 21 -27.64 54.34 -25.58
CA GLY A 21 -27.28 53.48 -26.71
C GLY A 21 -25.77 53.24 -26.81
N GLN A 22 -24.96 54.29 -26.64
CA GLN A 22 -23.49 54.19 -26.62
C GLN A 22 -22.98 53.37 -25.42
N ALA A 23 -23.60 53.49 -24.24
CA ALA A 23 -23.24 52.68 -23.08
C ALA A 23 -23.53 51.18 -23.29
N VAL A 24 -24.68 50.86 -23.90
CA VAL A 24 -25.03 49.48 -24.28
C VAL A 24 -24.07 48.94 -25.34
N LEU A 25 -23.73 49.74 -26.35
CA LEU A 25 -22.75 49.37 -27.37
C LEU A 25 -21.40 49.00 -26.74
N ARG A 26 -20.85 49.86 -25.86
CA ARG A 26 -19.58 49.58 -25.16
C ARG A 26 -19.63 48.31 -24.33
N ARG A 27 -20.77 48.04 -23.66
CA ARG A 27 -20.96 46.79 -22.89
C ARG A 27 -20.95 45.57 -23.81
N LEU A 28 -21.64 45.63 -24.95
CA LEU A 28 -21.67 44.53 -25.92
C LEU A 28 -20.30 44.30 -26.57
N GLU A 29 -19.55 45.37 -26.87
CA GLU A 29 -18.17 45.27 -27.35
C GLU A 29 -17.24 44.60 -26.33
N ALA A 30 -17.35 44.97 -25.06
CA ALA A 30 -16.60 44.33 -23.98
C ALA A 30 -16.94 42.83 -23.87
N GLN A 31 -18.22 42.48 -23.92
CA GLN A 31 -18.66 41.07 -23.93
C GLN A 31 -18.14 40.31 -25.15
N ARG A 32 -18.21 40.89 -26.35
CA ARG A 32 -17.67 40.29 -27.57
C ARG A 32 -16.17 40.03 -27.45
N ASN A 33 -15.43 40.98 -26.90
CA ASN A 33 -13.98 40.83 -26.71
C ASN A 33 -13.66 39.73 -25.68
N ASP A 34 -14.43 39.63 -24.60
CA ASP A 34 -14.32 38.54 -23.63
C ASP A 34 -14.61 37.18 -24.29
N TYR A 35 -15.71 37.04 -25.02
CA TYR A 35 -16.02 35.81 -25.76
C TYR A 35 -14.94 35.44 -26.78
N ASN A 36 -14.41 36.42 -27.52
CA ASN A 36 -13.32 36.18 -28.47
C ASN A 36 -12.05 35.69 -27.77
N SER A 37 -11.70 36.23 -26.60
CA SER A 37 -10.56 35.72 -25.83
C SER A 37 -10.77 34.29 -25.35
N ARG A 38 -11.99 33.94 -24.90
CA ARG A 38 -12.33 32.57 -24.50
C ARG A 38 -12.29 31.59 -25.69
N VAL A 39 -12.83 31.99 -26.84
CA VAL A 39 -12.77 31.18 -28.06
C VAL A 39 -11.32 30.94 -28.49
N ARG A 40 -10.45 31.96 -28.35
CA ARG A 40 -9.02 31.79 -28.62
C ARG A 40 -8.38 30.77 -27.70
N LEU A 41 -8.61 30.86 -26.38
CA LEU A 41 -8.08 29.91 -25.40
C LEU A 41 -8.58 28.48 -25.68
N LEU A 42 -9.88 28.31 -25.94
CA LEU A 42 -10.47 27.01 -26.27
C LEU A 42 -9.91 26.43 -27.57
N ARG A 43 -9.61 27.26 -28.57
CA ARG A 43 -8.95 26.82 -29.80
C ARG A 43 -7.52 26.36 -29.56
N GLU A 44 -6.78 27.05 -28.67
CA GLU A 44 -5.44 26.65 -28.27
C GLU A 44 -5.47 25.30 -27.51
N GLU A 45 -6.41 25.10 -26.58
CA GLU A 45 -6.63 23.81 -25.89
C GLU A 45 -7.03 22.69 -26.86
N LEU A 46 -7.93 22.97 -27.79
CA LEU A 46 -8.35 22.00 -28.82
C LEU A 46 -7.17 21.59 -29.70
N GLY A 47 -6.27 22.53 -30.02
CA GLY A 47 -5.03 22.26 -30.75
C GLY A 47 -4.13 21.28 -30.00
N LEU A 48 -3.98 21.43 -28.68
CA LEU A 48 -3.20 20.49 -27.85
C LEU A 48 -3.83 19.09 -27.82
N LEU A 49 -5.17 19.00 -27.75
CA LEU A 49 -5.88 17.71 -27.76
C LEU A 49 -5.81 16.98 -29.11
N GLN A 50 -5.70 17.73 -30.20
CA GLN A 50 -5.55 17.16 -31.55
C GLN A 50 -4.12 16.74 -31.87
N GLN A 51 -3.15 17.02 -30.99
CA GLN A 51 -1.78 16.58 -31.22
C GLN A 51 -1.73 15.04 -31.24
N PRO A 52 -1.03 14.46 -32.23
CA PRO A 52 -0.73 13.03 -32.24
C PRO A 52 -0.04 12.59 -30.94
N GLY A 53 -0.26 11.34 -30.55
CA GLY A 53 0.33 10.80 -29.33
C GLY A 53 1.86 10.86 -29.35
N SER A 54 2.45 11.41 -28.30
CA SER A 54 3.90 11.45 -28.11
C SER A 54 4.48 10.03 -27.93
N TYR A 55 5.65 9.78 -28.51
CA TYR A 55 6.38 8.54 -28.32
C TYR A 55 7.02 8.48 -26.94
N VAL A 56 7.11 7.29 -26.38
CA VAL A 56 7.81 7.06 -25.10
C VAL A 56 9.19 6.46 -25.38
N GLY A 57 10.22 7.10 -24.83
CA GLY A 57 11.60 6.64 -24.93
C GLY A 57 12.33 6.63 -23.59
N GLU A 58 13.47 5.96 -23.54
CA GLU A 58 14.36 5.90 -22.38
C GLU A 58 15.68 6.62 -22.65
N VAL A 59 16.13 7.46 -21.72
CA VAL A 59 17.41 8.18 -21.84
C VAL A 59 18.57 7.19 -21.69
N VAL A 60 19.38 7.02 -22.73
CA VAL A 60 20.59 6.17 -22.68
C VAL A 60 21.79 6.97 -22.23
N LYS A 61 21.96 8.18 -22.76
CA LYS A 61 23.10 9.04 -22.45
C LYS A 61 22.78 10.50 -22.72
N VAL A 62 23.10 11.36 -21.78
CA VAL A 62 23.10 12.81 -21.98
C VAL A 62 24.43 13.17 -22.64
N MET A 63 24.41 13.72 -23.86
CA MET A 63 25.64 14.04 -24.60
C MET A 63 26.06 15.50 -24.40
N SER A 64 25.11 16.43 -24.41
CA SER A 64 25.37 17.87 -24.33
C SER A 64 24.18 18.61 -23.71
N THR A 65 24.29 19.92 -23.53
CA THR A 65 23.20 20.77 -22.99
C THR A 65 21.93 20.74 -23.83
N LYS A 66 22.05 20.52 -25.16
CA LYS A 66 20.89 20.49 -26.06
C LYS A 66 20.57 19.13 -26.65
N LYS A 67 21.43 18.12 -26.48
CA LYS A 67 21.31 16.82 -27.16
C LYS A 67 21.37 15.65 -26.21
N VAL A 68 20.40 14.75 -26.35
CA VAL A 68 20.26 13.54 -25.53
C VAL A 68 20.07 12.34 -26.44
N LEU A 69 20.71 11.22 -26.11
CA LEU A 69 20.48 9.95 -26.78
C LEU A 69 19.33 9.23 -26.08
N VAL A 70 18.22 9.05 -26.79
CA VAL A 70 17.01 8.37 -26.31
C VAL A 70 16.79 7.11 -27.11
N LYS A 71 16.42 6.02 -26.44
CA LYS A 71 16.00 4.76 -27.06
C LYS A 71 14.48 4.71 -27.09
N VAL A 72 13.89 4.61 -28.28
CA VAL A 72 12.46 4.44 -28.50
C VAL A 72 12.22 3.01 -28.94
N HIS A 73 11.28 2.30 -28.31
CA HIS A 73 10.89 0.96 -28.73
C HIS A 73 9.65 1.06 -29.64
N PRO A 74 9.63 0.49 -30.85
CA PRO A 74 10.61 -0.42 -31.46
C PRO A 74 11.68 0.23 -32.35
N GLU A 75 11.61 1.55 -32.58
CA GLU A 75 12.32 2.26 -33.65
C GLU A 75 13.85 2.38 -33.49
N GLY A 76 14.41 2.21 -32.29
CA GLY A 76 15.85 2.19 -32.05
C GLY A 76 16.37 3.36 -31.21
N LYS A 77 17.57 3.86 -31.50
CA LYS A 77 18.22 4.95 -30.73
C LYS A 77 18.28 6.23 -31.56
N TYR A 78 17.78 7.32 -31.01
CA TYR A 78 17.73 8.64 -31.63
C TYR A 78 18.48 9.67 -30.80
N VAL A 79 19.18 10.57 -31.48
CA VAL A 79 19.72 11.78 -30.84
C VAL A 79 18.67 12.86 -30.98
N VAL A 80 18.09 13.25 -29.85
CA VAL A 80 16.98 14.20 -29.79
C VAL A 80 17.43 15.51 -29.19
N ASP A 81 16.83 16.60 -29.67
CA ASP A 81 17.02 17.92 -29.08
C ASP A 81 16.12 18.08 -27.84
N VAL A 82 16.66 18.72 -26.80
CA VAL A 82 15.94 19.01 -25.55
C VAL A 82 15.09 20.26 -25.74
N SER A 83 13.81 20.21 -25.32
CA SER A 83 12.97 21.40 -25.27
C SER A 83 13.37 22.33 -24.12
N ASP A 84 13.21 23.64 -24.34
CA ASP A 84 13.50 24.69 -23.36
C ASP A 84 12.63 24.55 -22.08
N SER A 85 11.59 23.71 -22.13
CA SER A 85 10.70 23.37 -21.01
C SER A 85 11.26 22.35 -20.02
N VAL A 86 12.40 21.69 -20.31
CA VAL A 86 12.92 20.57 -19.50
C VAL A 86 14.29 20.87 -18.92
N ASP A 87 14.41 20.78 -17.58
CA ASP A 87 15.68 20.94 -16.88
C ASP A 87 16.61 19.74 -17.10
N ILE A 88 17.82 20.00 -17.60
CA ILE A 88 18.86 18.99 -17.87
C ILE A 88 19.34 18.32 -16.58
N THR A 89 19.31 19.02 -15.45
CA THR A 89 19.75 18.48 -14.14
C THR A 89 18.86 17.32 -13.66
N LYS A 90 17.60 17.30 -14.09
CA LYS A 90 16.66 16.22 -13.74
C LYS A 90 16.78 15.03 -14.69
N LEU A 91 17.51 15.16 -15.80
CA LEU A 91 17.73 14.06 -16.73
C LEU A 91 18.85 13.15 -16.22
N THR A 92 18.47 11.95 -15.80
CA THR A 92 19.42 10.88 -15.49
C THR A 92 19.24 9.75 -16.50
N VAL A 93 20.30 8.97 -16.70
CA VAL A 93 20.26 7.76 -17.53
C VAL A 93 19.17 6.81 -16.99
N GLY A 94 18.40 6.21 -17.89
CA GLY A 94 17.31 5.28 -17.59
C GLY A 94 15.95 5.94 -17.30
N LYS A 95 15.85 7.28 -17.28
CA LYS A 95 14.54 7.93 -17.13
C LYS A 95 13.71 7.83 -18.41
N ARG A 96 12.40 7.66 -18.22
CA ARG A 96 11.41 7.67 -19.30
C ARG A 96 11.10 9.11 -19.69
N VAL A 97 11.06 9.38 -20.98
CA VAL A 97 10.80 10.69 -21.55
C VAL A 97 9.80 10.57 -22.70
N THR A 98 9.05 11.64 -22.92
CA THR A 98 8.15 11.77 -24.07
C THR A 98 8.86 12.53 -25.18
N LEU A 99 8.68 12.05 -26.41
CA LEU A 99 9.15 12.68 -27.63
C LEU A 99 7.94 13.04 -28.47
N LEU A 100 7.92 14.26 -29.01
CA LEU A 100 6.88 14.66 -29.94
C LEU A 100 6.96 13.81 -31.22
N SER A 101 5.84 13.36 -31.76
CA SER A 101 5.81 12.52 -32.97
C SER A 101 6.40 13.21 -34.20
N ASP A 102 6.24 14.54 -34.28
CA ASP A 102 6.55 15.28 -35.51
C ASP A 102 8.03 15.65 -35.60
N SER A 103 8.66 15.92 -34.46
CA SER A 103 10.03 16.45 -34.41
C SER A 103 10.99 15.65 -33.52
N TYR A 104 10.53 14.54 -32.93
CA TYR A 104 11.26 13.75 -31.92
C TYR A 104 11.92 14.61 -30.84
N LYS A 105 11.32 15.75 -30.50
CA LYS A 105 11.84 16.69 -29.50
C LYS A 105 11.40 16.24 -28.12
N LEU A 106 12.30 16.31 -27.14
CA LEU A 106 11.99 15.91 -25.76
C LEU A 106 11.04 16.92 -25.14
N GLU A 107 9.81 16.50 -24.86
CA GLU A 107 8.73 17.36 -24.37
C GLU A 107 8.66 17.35 -22.83
N LYS A 108 8.54 16.15 -22.25
CA LYS A 108 8.33 15.95 -20.81
C LYS A 108 9.00 14.70 -20.30
N ILE A 109 9.51 14.76 -19.07
CA ILE A 109 10.01 13.59 -18.33
C ILE A 109 8.80 12.87 -17.73
N LEU A 110 8.68 11.57 -17.97
CA LEU A 110 7.66 10.73 -17.36
C LEU A 110 8.14 10.22 -15.99
N PRO A 111 7.20 9.96 -15.06
CA PRO A 111 7.53 9.23 -13.85
C PRO A 111 8.08 7.83 -14.21
N SER A 112 8.78 7.24 -13.25
CA SER A 112 9.32 5.89 -13.39
C SER A 112 8.18 4.92 -13.74
N SER A 113 8.43 3.96 -14.64
CA SER A 113 7.47 2.86 -14.85
C SER A 113 7.48 2.00 -13.60
N VAL A 114 6.42 2.10 -12.82
CA VAL A 114 6.07 1.05 -11.88
C VAL A 114 5.13 0.09 -12.60
N ASP A 115 5.41 -1.21 -12.50
CA ASP A 115 4.52 -2.22 -13.05
C ASP A 115 3.14 -2.09 -12.38
N PRO A 116 2.04 -2.22 -13.14
CA PRO A 116 0.68 -2.10 -12.58
C PRO A 116 0.44 -3.05 -11.41
N LEU A 117 1.09 -4.23 -11.42
CA LEU A 117 1.05 -5.20 -10.33
C LEU A 117 1.58 -4.61 -9.01
N VAL A 118 2.68 -3.87 -9.06
CA VAL A 118 3.27 -3.21 -7.89
C VAL A 118 2.34 -2.08 -7.40
N SER A 119 1.66 -1.40 -8.33
CA SER A 119 0.64 -0.39 -7.96
C SER A 119 -0.58 -1.01 -7.28
N LEU A 120 -0.98 -2.23 -7.64
CA LEU A 120 -2.05 -2.96 -6.96
C LEU A 120 -1.64 -3.45 -5.56
N MET A 121 -0.34 -3.68 -5.33
CA MET A 121 0.21 -4.03 -4.01
C MET A 121 0.17 -2.86 -3.02
N MET A 122 -0.03 -1.62 -3.50
CA MET A 122 -0.31 -0.49 -2.63
C MET A 122 -1.72 -0.58 -2.09
N VAL A 123 -1.82 -0.74 -0.78
CA VAL A 123 -3.11 -0.65 -0.09
C VAL A 123 -3.34 0.82 0.24
N GLU A 124 -4.15 1.51 -0.57
CA GLU A 124 -4.44 2.94 -0.37
C GLU A 124 -5.16 3.25 0.95
N LYS A 125 -5.92 2.28 1.50
CA LYS A 125 -6.57 2.38 2.81
C LYS A 125 -6.39 1.08 3.57
N VAL A 126 -5.54 1.11 4.59
CA VAL A 126 -5.42 0.03 5.56
C VAL A 126 -6.78 -0.11 6.24
N PRO A 127 -7.40 -1.30 6.30
CA PRO A 127 -8.65 -1.48 7.03
C PRO A 127 -8.44 -1.12 8.50
N ASP A 128 -9.42 -0.43 9.10
CA ASP A 128 -9.41 0.07 10.49
C ASP A 128 -9.19 -1.08 11.49
N SER A 129 -7.92 -1.37 11.74
CA SER A 129 -7.48 -2.34 12.73
C SER A 129 -6.71 -1.57 13.78
N THR A 130 -7.28 -1.45 14.97
CA THR A 130 -6.66 -0.80 16.10
C THR A 130 -5.99 -1.85 16.99
N TYR A 131 -5.02 -1.42 17.81
CA TYR A 131 -4.37 -2.31 18.79
C TYR A 131 -5.37 -2.96 19.76
N ASP A 132 -6.50 -2.31 20.04
CA ASP A 132 -7.57 -2.85 20.89
C ASP A 132 -8.26 -4.10 20.29
N MET A 133 -8.09 -4.34 18.98
CA MET A 133 -8.57 -5.57 18.33
C MET A 133 -7.59 -6.75 18.44
N ILE A 134 -6.43 -6.56 19.06
CA ILE A 134 -5.39 -7.58 19.22
C ILE A 134 -5.31 -7.96 20.70
N GLY A 135 -5.62 -9.20 21.04
CA GLY A 135 -5.61 -9.68 22.43
C GLY A 135 -4.29 -10.36 22.82
N GLY A 136 -3.77 -10.04 24.01
CA GLY A 136 -2.73 -10.79 24.71
C GLY A 136 -1.32 -10.77 24.11
N LEU A 137 -1.03 -9.84 23.19
CA LEU A 137 0.28 -9.67 22.55
C LEU A 137 0.96 -8.35 22.95
N ASP A 138 0.78 -7.93 24.21
CA ASP A 138 1.20 -6.60 24.68
C ASP A 138 2.71 -6.37 24.57
N GLN A 139 3.52 -7.40 24.86
CA GLN A 139 4.97 -7.33 24.75
C GLN A 139 5.40 -7.14 23.29
N GLN A 140 4.85 -7.94 22.37
CA GLN A 140 5.14 -7.85 20.93
C GLN A 140 4.66 -6.52 20.35
N ILE A 141 3.50 -6.03 20.79
CA ILE A 141 2.98 -4.71 20.41
C ILE A 141 3.95 -3.62 20.86
N LYS A 142 4.45 -3.69 22.11
CA LYS A 142 5.40 -2.71 22.65
C LYS A 142 6.70 -2.69 21.84
N GLU A 143 7.28 -3.86 21.55
CA GLU A 143 8.52 -3.97 20.76
C GLU A 143 8.35 -3.41 19.34
N ILE A 144 7.24 -3.69 18.66
CA ILE A 144 6.99 -3.11 17.32
C ILE A 144 6.77 -1.60 17.40
N LYS A 145 6.02 -1.11 18.40
CA LYS A 145 5.80 0.33 18.58
C LYS A 145 7.10 1.07 18.79
N GLU A 146 8.00 0.54 19.63
CA GLU A 146 9.32 1.13 19.87
C GLU A 146 10.18 1.17 18.60
N VAL A 147 10.07 0.17 17.72
CA VAL A 147 10.88 0.13 16.50
C VAL A 147 10.31 1.04 15.41
N ILE A 148 8.99 0.99 15.21
CA ILE A 148 8.33 1.63 14.08
C ILE A 148 7.84 3.03 14.44
N GLU A 149 7.07 3.20 15.52
CA GLU A 149 6.55 4.53 15.89
C GLU A 149 7.65 5.48 16.32
N LEU A 150 8.62 5.03 17.14
CA LEU A 150 9.72 5.88 17.57
C LEU A 150 10.60 6.30 16.39
N GLY A 151 10.89 5.35 15.48
CA GLY A 151 11.69 5.59 14.28
C GLY A 151 11.04 6.57 13.30
N LEU A 152 9.71 6.55 13.18
CA LEU A 152 8.98 7.44 12.27
C LEU A 152 8.65 8.79 12.89
N LYS A 153 8.25 8.84 14.17
CA LYS A 153 7.83 10.08 14.85
C LYS A 153 9.00 10.93 15.33
N HIS A 154 10.07 10.29 15.80
CA HIS A 154 11.20 10.97 16.43
C HIS A 154 12.57 10.51 15.89
N PRO A 155 12.86 10.76 14.60
CA PRO A 155 14.16 10.42 14.02
C PRO A 155 15.32 11.17 14.70
N GLU A 156 15.07 12.40 15.17
CA GLU A 156 16.05 13.27 15.84
C GLU A 156 16.67 12.65 17.11
N LEU A 157 15.91 11.80 17.82
CA LEU A 157 16.42 11.10 19.00
C LEU A 157 17.54 10.13 18.62
N PHE A 158 17.39 9.41 17.50
CA PHE A 158 18.40 8.48 17.01
C PHE A 158 19.65 9.21 16.53
N GLU A 159 19.48 10.36 15.85
CA GLU A 159 20.59 11.21 15.40
C GLU A 159 21.37 11.79 16.59
N SER A 160 20.67 12.29 17.61
CA SER A 160 21.28 12.86 18.83
C SER A 160 22.05 11.81 19.64
N LEU A 161 21.55 10.58 19.67
CA LEU A 161 22.21 9.45 20.33
C LEU A 161 23.34 8.83 19.47
N GLY A 162 23.43 9.18 18.18
CA GLY A 162 24.41 8.60 17.25
C GLY A 162 24.18 7.11 16.95
N ILE A 163 22.96 6.61 17.18
CA ILE A 163 22.60 5.21 16.95
C ILE A 163 21.92 5.05 15.60
N ALA A 164 22.25 3.98 14.87
CA ALA A 164 21.56 3.66 13.63
C ALA A 164 20.12 3.24 13.93
N GLN A 165 19.17 3.76 13.15
CA GLN A 165 17.79 3.31 13.25
C GLN A 165 17.68 1.85 12.79
N PRO A 166 16.90 1.00 13.48
CA PRO A 166 16.57 -0.32 12.98
C PRO A 166 15.85 -0.22 11.64
N LYS A 167 16.29 -1.01 10.66
CA LYS A 167 15.77 -1.00 9.28
C LYS A 167 14.62 -1.99 9.10
N GLY A 168 14.70 -3.13 9.78
CA GLY A 168 13.78 -4.25 9.57
C GLY A 168 13.34 -4.97 10.84
N VAL A 169 12.09 -5.45 10.82
CA VAL A 169 11.50 -6.31 11.85
C VAL A 169 11.08 -7.64 11.22
N LEU A 170 11.43 -8.75 11.85
CA LEU A 170 10.99 -10.09 11.47
C LEU A 170 10.02 -10.64 12.53
N LEU A 171 8.82 -10.99 12.08
CA LEU A 171 7.76 -11.61 12.88
C LEU A 171 7.74 -13.12 12.60
N TYR A 172 8.00 -13.95 13.62
CA TYR A 172 8.01 -15.41 13.47
C TYR A 172 7.14 -16.11 14.53
N GLY A 173 6.72 -17.36 14.26
CA GLY A 173 5.80 -18.12 15.13
C GLY A 173 4.80 -18.98 14.35
N PRO A 174 3.90 -19.72 15.02
CA PRO A 174 2.91 -20.54 14.35
C PRO A 174 1.88 -19.69 13.57
N PRO A 175 1.26 -20.25 12.52
CA PRO A 175 0.22 -19.57 11.76
C PRO A 175 -1.01 -19.30 12.65
N GLY A 176 -1.77 -18.26 12.31
CA GLY A 176 -3.00 -17.92 13.04
C GLY A 176 -2.79 -17.16 14.36
N THR A 177 -1.57 -16.72 14.66
CA THR A 177 -1.22 -15.86 15.82
C THR A 177 -1.42 -14.36 15.57
N GLY A 178 -1.88 -13.96 14.39
CA GLY A 178 -2.25 -12.57 14.11
C GLY A 178 -1.11 -11.66 13.66
N LYS A 179 0.01 -12.19 13.16
CA LYS A 179 1.15 -11.39 12.64
C LYS A 179 0.73 -10.38 11.57
N THR A 180 -0.06 -10.82 10.60
CA THR A 180 -0.63 -9.95 9.54
C THR A 180 -1.59 -8.90 10.12
N LEU A 181 -2.31 -9.21 11.19
CA LEU A 181 -3.20 -8.26 11.86
C LEU A 181 -2.40 -7.18 12.59
N LEU A 182 -1.31 -7.55 13.27
CA LEU A 182 -0.46 -6.60 13.97
C LEU A 182 0.22 -5.63 13.00
N ALA A 183 0.76 -6.11 11.89
CA ALA A 183 1.37 -5.26 10.87
C ALA A 183 0.38 -4.24 10.29
N ARG A 184 -0.88 -4.66 10.05
CA ARG A 184 -1.95 -3.76 9.61
C ARG A 184 -2.30 -2.73 10.67
N ALA A 185 -2.39 -3.14 11.94
CA ALA A 185 -2.72 -2.23 13.01
C ALA A 185 -1.66 -1.14 13.22
N VAL A 186 -0.38 -1.53 13.07
CA VAL A 186 0.74 -0.57 13.13
C VAL A 186 0.66 0.43 11.98
N ALA A 187 0.40 -0.04 10.77
CA ALA A 187 0.29 0.83 9.61
C ALA A 187 -0.82 1.88 9.78
N HIS A 188 -1.99 1.46 10.29
CA HIS A 188 -3.10 2.35 10.61
C HIS A 188 -2.73 3.39 11.69
N HIS A 189 -1.97 3.00 12.72
CA HIS A 189 -1.61 3.92 13.80
C HIS A 189 -0.52 4.92 13.43
N THR A 190 0.28 4.61 12.41
CA THR A 190 1.38 5.44 11.92
C THR A 190 1.00 6.37 10.77
N ASP A 191 -0.23 6.29 10.23
CA ASP A 191 -0.69 7.04 9.05
C ASP A 191 0.31 7.01 7.86
N CYS A 192 1.04 5.91 7.73
CA CYS A 192 2.06 5.72 6.70
C CYS A 192 1.51 4.92 5.52
N LYS A 193 2.15 5.06 4.34
CA LYS A 193 1.78 4.26 3.17
C LYS A 193 2.12 2.78 3.41
N PHE A 194 1.11 1.92 3.33
CA PHE A 194 1.26 0.48 3.55
C PHE A 194 1.31 -0.27 2.22
N ILE A 195 2.45 -0.91 1.98
CA ILE A 195 2.67 -1.74 0.80
C ILE A 195 2.69 -3.19 1.26
N ARG A 196 1.69 -3.98 0.84
CA ARG A 196 1.61 -5.40 1.18
C ARG A 196 2.09 -6.21 -0.01
N VAL A 197 3.06 -7.08 0.24
CA VAL A 197 3.56 -8.04 -0.74
C VAL A 197 3.50 -9.42 -0.12
N SER A 198 3.00 -10.41 -0.86
CA SER A 198 3.20 -11.80 -0.48
C SER A 198 4.50 -12.32 -1.09
N GLY A 199 5.32 -13.06 -0.32
CA GLY A 199 6.52 -13.71 -0.84
C GLY A 199 6.20 -14.60 -2.04
N SER A 200 5.02 -15.23 -2.05
CA SER A 200 4.54 -16.04 -3.16
C SER A 200 4.32 -15.24 -4.47
N GLU A 201 4.01 -13.94 -4.39
CA GLU A 201 3.82 -13.08 -5.57
C GLU A 201 5.15 -12.68 -6.24
N LEU A 202 6.26 -12.76 -5.49
CA LEU A 202 7.60 -12.47 -6.00
C LEU A 202 8.21 -13.63 -6.80
N VAL A 203 7.61 -14.82 -6.71
CA VAL A 203 8.03 -16.00 -7.46
C VAL A 203 7.37 -16.00 -8.84
N GLN A 204 8.13 -15.56 -9.85
CA GLN A 204 7.67 -15.49 -11.23
C GLN A 204 8.28 -16.61 -12.09
N LYS A 205 7.56 -16.99 -13.16
CA LYS A 205 8.04 -18.01 -14.12
C LYS A 205 9.11 -17.46 -15.05
N TYR A 206 9.13 -16.14 -15.27
CA TYR A 206 10.09 -15.49 -16.16
C TYR A 206 11.34 -15.07 -15.40
N ILE A 207 12.49 -15.36 -16.00
CA ILE A 207 13.80 -15.10 -15.42
C ILE A 207 14.03 -13.58 -15.30
N GLY A 208 14.37 -13.12 -14.10
CA GLY A 208 14.66 -11.72 -13.78
C GLY A 208 13.44 -10.86 -13.49
N GLU A 209 12.21 -11.36 -13.66
CA GLU A 209 10.99 -10.59 -13.40
C GLU A 209 10.81 -10.33 -11.91
N GLY A 210 10.99 -11.36 -11.06
CA GLY A 210 10.92 -11.20 -9.60
C GLY A 210 11.93 -10.19 -9.08
N SER A 211 13.17 -10.23 -9.58
CA SER A 211 14.21 -9.26 -9.23
C SER A 211 13.86 -7.83 -9.67
N ARG A 212 13.23 -7.66 -10.84
CA ARG A 212 12.75 -6.36 -11.32
C ARG A 212 11.62 -5.83 -10.44
N MET A 213 10.65 -6.67 -10.08
CA MET A 213 9.54 -6.29 -9.20
C MET A 213 10.03 -5.81 -7.83
N VAL A 214 11.02 -6.49 -7.24
CA VAL A 214 11.62 -6.06 -5.96
C VAL A 214 12.23 -4.67 -6.08
N ARG A 215 12.96 -4.37 -7.17
CA ARG A 215 13.52 -3.03 -7.41
C ARG A 215 12.44 -1.97 -7.52
N GLU A 216 11.40 -2.24 -8.31
CA GLU A 216 10.29 -1.30 -8.52
C GLU A 216 9.50 -1.06 -7.22
N LEU A 217 9.30 -2.10 -6.40
CA LEU A 217 8.69 -1.98 -5.07
C LEU A 217 9.42 -0.96 -4.20
N PHE A 218 10.76 -1.02 -4.17
CA PHE A 218 11.57 -0.10 -3.37
C PHE A 218 11.72 1.29 -4.01
N VAL A 219 11.63 1.42 -5.33
CA VAL A 219 11.51 2.74 -5.99
C VAL A 219 10.19 3.39 -5.57
N MET A 220 9.09 2.66 -5.66
CA MET A 220 7.76 3.14 -5.27
C MET A 220 7.71 3.52 -3.78
N ALA A 221 8.22 2.67 -2.89
CA ALA A 221 8.29 2.97 -1.46
C ALA A 221 9.07 4.26 -1.17
N ARG A 222 10.13 4.53 -1.93
CA ARG A 222 10.90 5.78 -1.83
C ARG A 222 10.14 7.00 -2.34
N GLU A 223 9.37 6.86 -3.41
CA GLU A 223 8.51 7.95 -3.92
C GLU A 223 7.38 8.29 -2.94
N HIS A 224 6.94 7.32 -2.14
CA HIS A 224 5.83 7.44 -1.18
C HIS A 224 6.27 7.46 0.30
N ALA A 225 7.51 7.86 0.61
CA ALA A 225 7.98 7.94 1.99
C ALA A 225 7.21 9.02 2.80
N PRO A 226 6.82 8.75 4.06
CA PRO A 226 7.10 7.56 4.87
C PRO A 226 6.22 6.35 4.51
N SER A 227 6.85 5.17 4.37
CA SER A 227 6.18 3.95 3.93
C SER A 227 6.62 2.72 4.72
N ILE A 228 5.69 1.80 4.94
CA ILE A 228 5.93 0.49 5.56
C ILE A 228 5.72 -0.59 4.50
N ILE A 229 6.76 -1.39 4.27
CA ILE A 229 6.70 -2.56 3.39
C ILE A 229 6.46 -3.79 4.25
N PHE A 230 5.31 -4.45 4.07
CA PHE A 230 4.97 -5.70 4.74
C PHE A 230 5.09 -6.87 3.77
N MET A 231 6.06 -7.75 4.03
CA MET A 231 6.30 -8.99 3.29
C MET A 231 5.76 -10.17 4.11
N ASP A 232 4.68 -10.76 3.63
CA ASP A 232 4.09 -11.98 4.20
C ASP A 232 4.73 -13.22 3.58
N GLU A 233 4.75 -14.36 4.27
CA GLU A 233 5.24 -15.64 3.75
C GLU A 233 6.65 -15.56 3.11
N ILE A 234 7.58 -14.88 3.80
CA ILE A 234 8.95 -14.72 3.29
C ILE A 234 9.70 -16.08 3.16
N ASP A 235 9.19 -17.13 3.79
CA ASP A 235 9.67 -18.51 3.64
C ASP A 235 9.52 -19.07 2.21
N SER A 236 8.62 -18.52 1.39
CA SER A 236 8.49 -18.90 -0.02
C SER A 236 9.70 -18.50 -0.87
N ILE A 237 10.40 -17.42 -0.50
CA ILE A 237 11.59 -16.93 -1.21
C ILE A 237 12.89 -17.07 -0.42
N GLY A 238 12.79 -17.20 0.90
CA GLY A 238 13.92 -17.20 1.83
C GLY A 238 14.44 -18.60 2.18
N SER A 239 13.97 -19.65 1.50
CA SER A 239 14.35 -21.03 1.79
C SER A 239 15.85 -21.27 1.55
N SER A 240 16.57 -21.68 2.59
CA SER A 240 17.94 -22.17 2.48
C SER A 240 17.93 -23.50 1.74
N ARG A 241 18.66 -23.57 0.61
CA ARG A 241 18.87 -24.72 -0.27
C ARG A 241 18.58 -26.10 0.34
N VAL A 242 17.81 -26.91 -0.38
CA VAL A 242 18.06 -28.34 -0.46
C VAL A 242 18.89 -28.58 -1.72
N GLU A 243 20.13 -29.03 -1.56
CA GLU A 243 21.00 -29.43 -2.66
C GLU A 243 20.30 -30.49 -3.53
N GLY A 244 19.88 -30.14 -4.75
CA GLY A 244 19.47 -31.15 -5.74
C GLY A 244 18.37 -30.82 -6.75
N SER A 245 17.70 -29.66 -6.71
CA SER A 245 16.56 -29.41 -7.62
C SER A 245 16.77 -28.29 -8.65
N SER A 246 16.80 -28.73 -9.90
CA SER A 246 16.59 -28.08 -11.20
C SER A 246 16.06 -26.63 -11.22
N GLY A 247 16.84 -25.72 -11.84
CA GLY A 247 16.39 -24.55 -12.63
C GLY A 247 15.56 -23.46 -11.94
N GLY A 248 14.39 -23.78 -11.40
CA GLY A 248 13.43 -22.83 -10.81
C GLY A 248 13.90 -22.24 -9.48
N ASP A 249 14.66 -23.01 -8.69
CA ASP A 249 15.17 -22.59 -7.38
C ASP A 249 16.24 -21.47 -7.51
N SER A 250 16.90 -21.39 -8.67
CA SER A 250 17.88 -20.34 -8.99
C SER A 250 17.23 -18.96 -9.11
N GLU A 251 16.00 -18.87 -9.63
CA GLU A 251 15.29 -17.60 -9.80
C GLU A 251 14.80 -17.02 -8.48
N VAL A 252 14.30 -17.90 -7.60
CA VAL A 252 13.89 -17.54 -6.24
C VAL A 252 15.09 -17.00 -5.46
N GLN A 253 16.22 -17.70 -5.51
CA GLN A 253 17.48 -17.25 -4.90
C GLN A 253 17.93 -15.90 -5.45
N ARG A 254 17.82 -15.67 -6.76
CA ARG A 254 18.18 -14.40 -7.37
C ARG A 254 17.32 -13.24 -6.85
N THR A 255 16.02 -13.47 -6.73
CA THR A 255 15.07 -12.48 -6.19
C THR A 255 15.34 -12.20 -4.71
N MET A 256 15.68 -13.22 -3.93
CA MET A 256 16.12 -13.06 -2.53
C MET A 256 17.42 -12.25 -2.43
N LEU A 257 18.42 -12.55 -3.26
CA LEU A 257 19.69 -11.79 -3.27
C LEU A 257 19.45 -10.32 -3.66
N GLU A 258 18.56 -10.06 -4.60
CA GLU A 258 18.17 -8.69 -4.94
C GLU A 258 17.48 -7.99 -3.77
N LEU A 259 16.56 -8.67 -3.07
CA LEU A 259 15.94 -8.13 -1.84
C LEU A 259 17.00 -7.79 -0.79
N LEU A 260 17.97 -8.67 -0.57
CA LEU A 260 19.10 -8.44 0.33
C LEU A 260 19.94 -7.23 -0.08
N ASN A 261 20.24 -7.08 -1.37
CA ASN A 261 20.99 -5.95 -1.89
C ASN A 261 20.23 -4.63 -1.70
N GLN A 262 18.90 -4.63 -1.89
CA GLN A 262 18.08 -3.46 -1.63
C GLN A 262 18.07 -3.13 -0.13
N LEU A 263 18.00 -4.13 0.76
CA LEU A 263 18.07 -3.98 2.22
C LEU A 263 19.41 -3.40 2.71
N ASP A 264 20.53 -3.88 2.16
CA ASP A 264 21.86 -3.38 2.50
C ASP A 264 22.11 -1.98 1.93
N GLY A 265 21.62 -1.71 0.72
CA GLY A 265 21.74 -0.45 0.01
C GLY A 265 20.92 0.72 0.58
N PHE A 266 20.18 0.50 1.68
CA PHE A 266 19.44 1.57 2.35
C PHE A 266 20.38 2.54 3.06
N GLU A 267 20.39 3.79 2.58
CA GLU A 267 20.73 4.93 3.41
C GLU A 267 19.68 5.05 4.54
N PRO A 268 20.10 5.16 5.81
CA PRO A 268 19.19 5.20 6.97
C PRO A 268 18.28 6.43 7.01
N THR A 269 18.48 7.40 6.12
CA THR A 269 17.78 8.69 6.04
C THR A 269 16.40 8.61 5.39
N LYS A 270 16.08 7.54 4.65
CA LYS A 270 14.78 7.41 3.99
C LYS A 270 13.87 6.59 4.90
N ASN A 271 12.89 7.26 5.53
CA ASN A 271 11.87 6.77 6.48
C ASN A 271 11.03 5.59 5.95
N ILE A 272 11.67 4.49 5.57
CA ILE A 272 11.10 3.27 5.04
C ILE A 272 11.40 2.18 6.05
N LYS A 273 10.37 1.47 6.48
CA LYS A 273 10.51 0.35 7.42
C LYS A 273 10.02 -0.92 6.74
N VAL A 274 10.77 -2.01 6.92
CA VAL A 274 10.41 -3.33 6.37
C VAL A 274 9.97 -4.24 7.50
N ILE A 275 8.77 -4.82 7.36
CA ILE A 275 8.24 -5.85 8.26
C ILE A 275 8.14 -7.13 7.45
N MET A 276 8.81 -8.17 7.91
CA MET A 276 8.74 -9.50 7.32
C MET A 276 7.99 -10.45 8.25
N ALA A 277 7.15 -11.31 7.72
CA ALA A 277 6.48 -12.36 8.47
C ALA A 277 6.84 -13.73 7.90
N THR A 278 7.25 -14.65 8.78
CA THR A 278 7.51 -16.06 8.45
C THR A 278 6.80 -16.97 9.45
N ASN A 279 6.35 -18.15 9.01
CA ASN A 279 5.89 -19.18 9.94
C ASN A 279 7.04 -20.07 10.44
N ARG A 280 8.12 -20.15 9.66
CA ARG A 280 9.23 -21.07 9.87
C ARG A 280 10.55 -20.30 9.86
N LEU A 281 11.13 -20.10 11.04
CA LEU A 281 12.43 -19.44 11.19
C LEU A 281 13.59 -20.37 10.81
N ASP A 282 13.36 -21.69 10.88
CA ASP A 282 14.34 -22.75 10.62
C ASP A 282 14.77 -22.86 9.15
N ILE A 283 13.88 -22.53 8.21
CA ILE A 283 14.18 -22.61 6.77
C ILE A 283 14.80 -21.32 6.23
N LEU A 284 14.76 -20.22 6.99
CA LEU A 284 15.22 -18.94 6.47
C LEU A 284 16.74 -18.90 6.35
N ASP A 285 17.21 -18.33 5.23
CA ASP A 285 18.64 -18.09 4.99
C ASP A 285 19.23 -17.24 6.14
N PRO A 286 20.28 -17.73 6.84
CA PRO A 286 21.01 -16.97 7.84
C PRO A 286 21.51 -15.61 7.35
N ALA A 287 21.68 -15.41 6.04
CA ALA A 287 22.04 -14.13 5.44
C ALA A 287 21.00 -13.03 5.74
N LEU A 288 19.71 -13.35 5.79
CA LEU A 288 18.66 -12.39 6.17
C LEU A 288 18.76 -12.00 7.65
N LEU A 289 19.19 -12.95 8.49
CA LEU A 289 19.23 -12.81 9.94
C LEU A 289 20.43 -12.04 10.48
N ARG A 290 21.34 -11.58 9.60
CA ARG A 290 22.53 -10.83 9.99
C ARG A 290 22.15 -9.41 10.48
N PRO A 291 22.80 -8.92 11.56
CA PRO A 291 22.62 -7.55 12.01
C PRO A 291 22.90 -6.54 10.90
N GLY A 292 22.10 -5.47 10.79
CA GLY A 292 22.16 -4.47 9.71
C GLY A 292 21.14 -4.68 8.58
N ARG A 293 20.49 -5.85 8.52
CA ARG A 293 19.35 -6.17 7.63
C ARG A 293 18.05 -6.29 8.42
N ILE A 294 18.00 -7.33 9.26
CA ILE A 294 16.90 -7.59 10.19
C ILE A 294 17.44 -7.38 11.60
N ASP A 295 17.11 -6.23 12.18
CA ASP A 295 17.65 -5.83 13.49
C ASP A 295 16.83 -6.40 14.65
N ARG A 296 15.52 -6.61 14.45
CA ARG A 296 14.61 -7.11 15.49
C ARG A 296 13.86 -8.35 15.04
N LYS A 297 13.86 -9.36 15.89
CA LYS A 297 13.15 -10.62 15.71
C LYS A 297 12.14 -10.75 16.84
N ILE A 298 10.86 -10.81 16.48
CA ILE A 298 9.75 -10.83 17.42
C ILE A 298 9.04 -12.16 17.29
N GLU A 299 9.02 -12.89 18.40
CA GLU A 299 8.36 -14.17 18.50
C GLU A 299 6.89 -14.01 18.86
N PHE A 300 6.04 -14.74 18.16
CA PHE A 300 4.62 -14.89 18.46
C PHE A 300 4.41 -16.25 19.10
N PRO A 301 4.36 -16.34 20.44
CA PRO A 301 4.01 -17.58 21.09
C PRO A 301 2.53 -17.92 20.85
N PRO A 302 2.14 -19.19 21.02
CA PRO A 302 0.72 -19.54 21.11
C PRO A 302 0.06 -18.79 22.29
N PRO A 303 -1.22 -18.40 22.18
CA PRO A 303 -1.86 -17.54 23.16
C PRO A 303 -2.05 -18.22 24.52
N SER A 304 -1.72 -17.51 25.61
CA SER A 304 -1.98 -17.90 26.99
C SER A 304 -3.48 -17.93 27.31
N ILE A 305 -3.89 -18.54 28.44
CA ILE A 305 -5.32 -18.61 28.83
C ILE A 305 -5.96 -17.21 28.87
N GLU A 306 -5.24 -16.23 29.43
CA GLU A 306 -5.68 -14.84 29.49
C GLU A 306 -5.80 -14.22 28.10
N ALA A 307 -4.77 -14.39 27.26
CA ALA A 307 -4.78 -13.93 25.87
C ALA A 307 -5.96 -14.52 25.08
N ARG A 308 -6.25 -15.82 25.27
CA ARG A 308 -7.40 -16.48 24.63
C ARG A 308 -8.73 -15.89 25.09
N ALA A 309 -8.88 -15.62 26.38
CA ALA A 309 -10.08 -14.98 26.91
C ALA A 309 -10.27 -13.57 26.34
N ASP A 310 -9.20 -12.81 26.16
CA ASP A 310 -9.23 -11.47 25.56
C ASP A 310 -9.59 -11.54 24.07
N ILE A 311 -9.00 -12.46 23.31
CA ILE A 311 -9.32 -12.68 21.88
C ILE A 311 -10.80 -13.03 21.72
N LEU A 312 -11.33 -13.93 22.56
CA LEU A 312 -12.75 -14.27 22.56
C LEU A 312 -13.61 -13.05 22.90
N ARG A 313 -13.20 -12.24 23.89
CA ARG A 313 -13.91 -11.01 24.26
C ARG A 313 -13.97 -10.04 23.10
N ILE A 314 -12.86 -9.82 22.40
CA ILE A 314 -12.78 -8.91 21.24
C ILE A 314 -13.71 -9.38 20.11
N HIS A 315 -13.65 -10.67 19.74
CA HIS A 315 -14.48 -11.20 18.66
C HIS A 315 -15.96 -11.28 19.02
N SER A 316 -16.28 -11.48 20.29
CA SER A 316 -17.65 -11.55 20.78
C SER A 316 -18.30 -10.18 21.01
N ARG A 317 -17.55 -9.06 21.04
CA ARG A 317 -18.12 -7.69 21.12
C ARG A 317 -19.12 -7.37 20.02
N LYS A 318 -19.00 -7.99 18.85
CA LYS A 318 -19.92 -7.81 17.71
C LYS A 318 -21.17 -8.72 17.80
N MET A 319 -21.20 -9.65 18.74
CA MET A 319 -22.26 -10.67 18.88
C MET A 319 -23.19 -10.34 20.04
N ASN A 320 -24.45 -10.74 19.92
CA ASN A 320 -25.42 -10.63 21.01
C ASN A 320 -25.23 -11.81 21.97
N LEU A 321 -24.53 -11.57 23.08
CA LEU A 321 -24.28 -12.57 24.11
C LEU A 321 -25.35 -12.51 25.21
N THR A 322 -25.65 -13.66 25.80
CA THR A 322 -26.45 -13.74 27.04
C THR A 322 -25.66 -13.15 28.22
N ARG A 323 -26.34 -12.44 29.14
CA ARG A 323 -25.71 -11.89 30.36
C ARG A 323 -25.18 -13.03 31.25
N GLY A 324 -23.94 -12.91 31.73
CA GLY A 324 -23.30 -13.88 32.63
C GLY A 324 -22.39 -14.91 31.96
N LEU A 325 -22.07 -14.75 30.67
CA LEU A 325 -21.22 -15.69 29.93
C LEU A 325 -19.76 -15.62 30.40
N ASN A 326 -19.22 -16.75 30.87
CA ASN A 326 -17.85 -16.86 31.37
C ASN A 326 -16.88 -17.28 30.27
N LEU A 327 -16.36 -16.31 29.53
CA LEU A 327 -15.38 -16.54 28.45
C LEU A 327 -14.06 -17.16 28.93
N THR A 328 -13.69 -16.92 30.19
CA THR A 328 -12.49 -17.52 30.81
C THR A 328 -12.58 -19.04 30.91
N LYS A 329 -13.72 -19.57 31.34
CA LYS A 329 -13.96 -21.04 31.40
C LYS A 329 -13.88 -21.69 30.03
N ILE A 330 -14.34 -20.98 28.99
CA ILE A 330 -14.27 -21.45 27.61
C ILE A 330 -12.80 -21.44 27.14
N ALA A 331 -12.05 -20.40 27.48
CA ALA A 331 -10.61 -20.28 27.15
C ALA A 331 -9.73 -21.36 27.81
N GLU A 332 -10.09 -21.83 29.00
CA GLU A 332 -9.43 -22.97 29.68
C GLU A 332 -9.62 -24.29 28.93
N LYS A 333 -10.80 -24.52 28.34
CA LYS A 333 -11.09 -25.71 27.52
C LYS A 333 -10.35 -25.72 26.18
N MET A 334 -9.89 -24.55 25.70
CA MET A 334 -9.24 -24.38 24.40
C MET A 334 -7.70 -24.32 24.50
N ASN A 335 -7.12 -25.35 25.11
CA ASN A 335 -5.66 -25.45 25.19
C ASN A 335 -5.03 -25.71 23.82
N GLY A 336 -4.01 -24.92 23.47
CA GLY A 336 -3.28 -25.07 22.21
C GLY A 336 -3.95 -24.43 20.99
N CYS A 337 -5.15 -23.86 21.12
CA CYS A 337 -5.82 -23.19 20.00
C CYS A 337 -5.13 -21.88 19.60
N SER A 338 -5.03 -21.65 18.29
CA SER A 338 -4.55 -20.41 17.68
C SER A 338 -5.61 -19.30 17.69
N GLY A 339 -5.19 -18.04 17.53
CA GLY A 339 -6.12 -16.90 17.44
C GLY A 339 -7.14 -17.03 16.30
N ALA A 340 -6.73 -17.63 15.18
CA ALA A 340 -7.63 -17.92 14.06
C ALA A 340 -8.72 -18.95 14.44
N GLU A 341 -8.37 -19.99 15.20
CA GLU A 341 -9.32 -20.99 15.68
C GLU A 341 -10.28 -20.41 16.71
N LEU A 342 -9.81 -19.53 17.61
CA LEU A 342 -10.68 -18.81 18.56
C LEU A 342 -11.73 -17.96 17.84
N LYS A 343 -11.33 -17.27 16.77
CA LYS A 343 -12.27 -16.55 15.90
C LYS A 343 -13.26 -17.51 15.24
N GLY A 344 -12.78 -18.70 14.84
CA GLY A 344 -13.61 -19.80 14.35
C GLY A 344 -14.67 -20.23 15.36
N VAL A 345 -14.29 -20.40 16.64
CA VAL A 345 -15.22 -20.77 17.72
C VAL A 345 -16.33 -19.75 17.87
N CYS A 346 -16.02 -18.45 17.91
CA CYS A 346 -17.04 -17.42 17.99
C CYS A 346 -18.01 -17.47 16.80
N THR A 347 -17.49 -17.70 15.60
CA THR A 347 -18.31 -17.76 14.37
C THR A 347 -19.23 -18.99 14.38
N GLU A 348 -18.71 -20.14 14.79
CA GLU A 348 -19.47 -21.39 14.92
C GLU A 348 -20.53 -21.30 16.02
N ALA A 349 -20.22 -20.71 17.17
CA ALA A 349 -21.19 -20.46 18.24
C ALA A 349 -22.36 -19.59 17.76
N GLY A 350 -22.07 -18.54 16.97
CA GLY A 350 -23.10 -17.75 16.30
C GLY A 350 -23.95 -18.55 15.31
N MET A 351 -23.34 -19.51 14.61
CA MET A 351 -24.05 -20.38 13.66
C MET A 351 -24.97 -21.39 14.36
N TYR A 352 -24.58 -21.91 15.52
CA TYR A 352 -25.45 -22.77 16.35
C TYR A 352 -26.69 -22.00 16.83
N ALA A 353 -26.49 -20.80 17.39
CA ALA A 353 -27.58 -19.94 17.80
C ALA A 353 -28.53 -19.61 16.62
N LEU A 354 -27.97 -19.32 15.44
CA LEU A 354 -28.75 -19.04 14.23
C LEU A 354 -29.55 -20.26 13.75
N ARG A 355 -28.97 -21.47 13.81
CA ARG A 355 -29.66 -22.72 13.42
C ARG A 355 -30.88 -22.99 14.28
N GLU A 356 -30.80 -22.67 15.56
CA GLU A 356 -31.91 -22.79 16.52
C GLU A 356 -32.83 -21.55 16.53
N ARG A 357 -32.63 -20.62 15.58
CA ARG A 357 -33.39 -19.37 15.41
C ARG A 357 -33.37 -18.48 16.67
N ARG A 358 -32.31 -18.55 17.47
CA ARG A 358 -32.10 -17.69 18.63
C ARG A 358 -31.33 -16.42 18.23
N VAL A 359 -31.66 -15.31 18.88
CA VAL A 359 -30.97 -14.01 18.67
C VAL A 359 -29.76 -13.85 19.58
N HIS A 360 -29.69 -14.63 20.66
CA HIS A 360 -28.67 -14.53 21.71
C HIS A 360 -27.85 -15.81 21.73
N VAL A 361 -26.53 -15.67 21.79
CA VAL A 361 -25.61 -16.80 21.94
C VAL A 361 -25.49 -17.17 23.42
N THR A 362 -25.60 -18.46 23.70
CA THR A 362 -25.52 -19.03 25.05
C THR A 362 -24.15 -19.67 25.31
N GLN A 363 -23.87 -20.02 26.57
CA GLN A 363 -22.63 -20.71 26.91
C GLN A 363 -22.57 -22.11 26.28
N GLU A 364 -23.71 -22.79 26.14
CA GLU A 364 -23.81 -24.12 25.52
C GLU A 364 -23.37 -24.09 24.04
N ASP A 365 -23.75 -23.04 23.31
CA ASP A 365 -23.35 -22.84 21.91
C ASP A 365 -21.82 -22.74 21.76
N PHE A 366 -21.17 -22.03 22.70
CA PHE A 366 -19.71 -21.95 22.75
C PHE A 366 -19.09 -23.30 23.08
N GLU A 367 -19.65 -24.07 24.01
CA GLU A 367 -19.13 -25.39 24.35
C GLU A 367 -19.24 -26.37 23.18
N LEU A 368 -20.38 -26.37 22.47
CA LEU A 368 -20.56 -27.15 21.24
C LEU A 368 -19.59 -26.72 20.14
N ALA A 369 -19.37 -25.42 19.97
CA ALA A 369 -18.39 -24.88 19.02
C ALA A 369 -16.95 -25.29 19.38
N THR A 370 -16.57 -25.23 20.66
CA THR A 370 -15.24 -25.68 21.10
C THR A 370 -15.03 -27.17 20.84
N ALA A 371 -16.03 -28.01 21.14
CA ALA A 371 -15.95 -29.45 20.88
C ALA A 371 -15.79 -29.75 19.38
N LYS A 372 -16.52 -29.03 18.52
CA LYS A 372 -16.39 -29.18 17.07
C LYS A 372 -14.99 -28.83 16.56
N ILE A 373 -14.39 -27.76 17.08
CA ILE A 373 -13.05 -27.31 16.64
C ILE A 373 -11.95 -28.20 17.21
N LEU A 374 -12.05 -28.64 18.47
CA LEU A 374 -11.13 -29.64 19.02
C LEU A 374 -11.20 -30.96 18.24
N ASN A 375 -12.40 -31.44 17.92
CA ASN A 375 -12.58 -32.66 17.11
C ASN A 375 -12.00 -32.52 15.70
N LYS A 376 -11.95 -31.30 15.14
CA LYS A 376 -11.29 -31.03 13.85
C LYS A 376 -9.77 -31.10 13.98
N HIS A 377 -9.22 -30.70 15.12
CA HIS A 377 -7.80 -30.82 15.44
C HIS A 377 -7.39 -32.30 15.65
N ASP A 378 -8.24 -33.08 16.33
CA ASP A 378 -8.07 -34.54 16.49
C ASP A 378 -8.46 -35.35 15.24
N GLY A 379 -9.14 -34.72 14.28
CA GLY A 379 -9.61 -35.32 13.02
C GLY A 379 -8.50 -35.76 12.04
N SER A 380 -7.22 -35.60 12.41
CA SER A 380 -6.13 -36.38 11.82
C SER A 380 -6.15 -37.86 12.22
N LYS A 381 -7.04 -38.23 13.16
CA LYS A 381 -7.50 -39.60 13.42
C LYS A 381 -9.01 -39.67 13.22
N GLU A 382 -9.44 -40.01 12.01
CA GLU A 382 -10.81 -40.46 11.75
C GLU A 382 -11.13 -41.68 12.63
N VAL A 383 -11.88 -41.48 13.72
CA VAL A 383 -12.55 -42.57 14.43
C VAL A 383 -13.99 -42.16 14.74
N SER A 384 -14.86 -42.52 13.79
CA SER A 384 -16.28 -42.90 13.98
C SER A 384 -17.24 -41.89 14.62
N LEU A 385 -17.83 -41.05 13.76
CA LEU A 385 -19.05 -40.24 14.00
C LEU A 385 -20.35 -41.08 14.18
N GLN A 386 -20.28 -42.41 14.33
CA GLN A 386 -21.48 -43.27 14.36
C GLN A 386 -22.10 -43.50 15.74
N ARG A 387 -21.55 -42.97 16.84
CA ARG A 387 -22.07 -43.24 18.19
C ARG A 387 -22.83 -42.11 18.88
N LEU A 388 -22.98 -40.94 18.25
CA LEU A 388 -23.68 -39.79 18.85
C LEU A 388 -25.13 -39.61 18.39
N PHE A 389 -25.62 -40.41 17.44
CA PHE A 389 -27.05 -40.49 17.13
C PHE A 389 -27.56 -41.88 17.48
N LYS A 390 -28.02 -42.05 18.72
CA LYS A 390 -28.96 -43.09 19.08
C LYS A 390 -29.95 -42.58 20.11
#